data_AF-A0A9D4HI38-F1
#
_entry.id   AF-A0A9D4HI38-F1
#
_cell.length_a   1.000
_cell.length_b   1.000
_cell.length_c   1.000
_cell.angle_alpha   90.00
_cell.angle_beta   90.00
_cell.angle_gamma   90.00
#
_symmetry.space_group_name_H-M   'P 1'
#
loop_
_entity.id
_entity.type
_entity.pdbx_description
1 polymer ?
#
loop_
_entity_poly.entity_id
_entity_poly.type
_entity_poly.pdbx_seq_one_letter_code
_entity_poly.pdbx_strand_id
1 'polypeptide(L)'
;MYIQVLFFCRKCSHVVLIADKVKVLHKKGDFKELLARFDAQHQQLIHKQRDLDENMKSLEKSHETILEEINALRKIINDSLDQLEKNTKKELDTFLVNSRTSVRNDIKNCTKSIKNIACFKDDWLRTKDKSEALSFIMYKKCRDHSLKVEAFLQEMRTQDERFLTFNPDTTIQQTLSALTGLGRIFSTVKQVKPAKGSTQSTVTRHNNSKASSHSDPDSDQTTPGFNINKSIKTSSLSRQYSPGNQTSDLTKSGQVSDPVSSSSRSSSPVNRTSDLTKSGQVSDPVSSSSRSYSPGNRTSDPTKSGQVSDPVSSSLHQLVQEYQPGAVNRSDQILRVKNGKNYSVEILNDFNKSIITGICCTATGELIIIDKNNSKVKLLDQTYKVVAHCDFASEPWSMCSIDSSLVAVTVDSNEVHFIRVSNGLLIKDTHRMLNLQHNCLGIAHQHGNLYITDGNTLYLYTVDGRLVREIALRAGSRLRGKQEMCLSETQCPLLQFYILLYPFKNITSLVKMICTCQIINRNSVPLKLVTALEFVFVYL
;
A
#
# COMPACT_ATOMS: atom_id res chain seq x y z
N MET A 1 -12.37 17.24 -72.12
CA MET A 1 -11.51 16.59 -73.14
C MET A 1 -12.10 15.21 -73.40
N TYR A 2 -12.85 15.02 -74.49
CA TYR A 2 -13.47 13.74 -74.83
C TYR A 2 -12.46 12.88 -75.58
N ILE A 3 -11.94 11.83 -74.94
CA ILE A 3 -11.08 10.85 -75.60
C ILE A 3 -11.99 9.95 -76.45
N GLN A 4 -12.04 10.21 -77.76
CA GLN A 4 -12.62 9.27 -78.74
C GLN A 4 -11.64 8.08 -78.89
N VAL A 5 -11.84 7.05 -78.07
CA VAL A 5 -11.15 5.77 -78.24
C VAL A 5 -11.76 5.09 -79.47
N LEU A 6 -11.03 4.99 -80.58
CA LEU A 6 -11.42 4.21 -81.77
C LEU A 6 -10.70 2.85 -81.73
N PHE A 7 -11.46 1.76 -81.59
CA PHE A 7 -10.91 0.40 -81.72
C PHE A 7 -10.80 0.02 -83.21
N PHE A 8 -9.58 -0.04 -83.74
CA PHE A 8 -9.31 -0.57 -85.07
C PHE A 8 -9.14 -2.10 -85.02
N CYS A 9 -10.18 -2.84 -85.41
CA CYS A 9 -10.05 -4.26 -85.71
C CYS A 9 -9.65 -4.44 -87.19
N ARG A 10 -8.40 -4.84 -87.45
CA ARG A 10 -7.75 -4.89 -88.79
C ARG A 10 -8.38 -5.85 -89.83
N LYS A 11 -9.52 -6.50 -89.54
CA LYS A 11 -10.19 -7.45 -90.46
C LYS A 11 -11.70 -7.24 -90.63
N CYS A 12 -12.28 -6.13 -90.16
CA CYS A 12 -13.71 -5.86 -90.33
C CYS A 12 -13.96 -4.84 -91.45
N SER A 13 -14.78 -5.20 -92.44
CA SER A 13 -15.21 -4.33 -93.55
C SER A 13 -16.22 -3.22 -93.16
N HIS A 14 -16.66 -3.19 -91.89
CA HIS A 14 -17.57 -2.16 -91.37
C HIS A 14 -16.98 -1.51 -90.12
N VAL A 15 -16.56 -0.26 -90.25
CA VAL A 15 -16.24 0.62 -89.12
C VAL A 15 -17.56 1.15 -88.58
N VAL A 16 -18.02 0.61 -87.45
CA VAL A 16 -19.20 1.10 -86.74
C VAL A 16 -18.73 2.09 -85.68
N LEU A 17 -19.29 3.29 -85.68
CA LEU A 17 -19.05 4.26 -84.61
C LEU A 17 -19.39 3.62 -83.26
N ILE A 18 -18.47 3.71 -82.30
CA ILE A 18 -18.65 3.14 -80.96
C ILE A 18 -19.93 3.66 -80.30
N ALA A 19 -20.29 4.92 -80.57
CA ALA A 19 -21.55 5.50 -80.13
C ALA A 19 -22.77 4.66 -80.56
N ASP A 20 -22.76 4.07 -81.75
CA ASP A 20 -23.88 3.27 -82.25
C ASP A 20 -23.86 1.84 -81.68
N LYS A 21 -22.68 1.26 -81.46
CA LYS A 21 -22.54 -0.01 -80.71
C LYS A 21 -22.98 0.13 -79.25
N VAL A 22 -22.64 1.25 -78.61
CA VAL A 22 -23.07 1.60 -77.24
C VAL A 22 -24.59 1.78 -77.21
N LYS A 23 -25.21 2.46 -78.18
CA LYS A 23 -26.68 2.53 -78.28
C LYS A 23 -27.34 1.16 -78.41
N VAL A 24 -26.75 0.23 -79.17
CA VAL A 24 -27.25 -1.15 -79.30
C VAL A 24 -27.09 -1.92 -77.99
N LEU A 25 -25.96 -1.76 -77.28
CA LEU A 25 -25.74 -2.36 -75.96
C LEU A 25 -26.71 -1.82 -74.90
N HIS A 26 -26.98 -0.52 -74.89
CA HIS A 26 -27.97 0.10 -74.01
C HIS A 26 -29.40 -0.37 -74.30
N LYS A 27 -29.69 -0.82 -75.52
CA LYS A 27 -30.99 -1.40 -75.90
C LYS A 27 -31.11 -2.89 -75.60
N LYS A 28 -30.01 -3.60 -75.29
CA LYS A 28 -30.07 -5.01 -74.89
C LYS A 28 -30.57 -5.14 -73.45
N GLY A 29 -31.53 -6.03 -73.23
CA GLY A 29 -32.10 -6.31 -71.91
C GLY A 29 -31.04 -6.68 -70.85
N ASP A 30 -30.02 -7.44 -71.25
CA ASP A 30 -28.95 -7.92 -70.37
C ASP A 30 -28.17 -6.78 -69.69
N PHE A 31 -27.95 -5.65 -70.40
CA PHE A 31 -27.23 -4.51 -69.84
C PHE A 31 -28.08 -3.78 -68.79
N LYS A 32 -29.38 -3.65 -69.03
CA LYS A 32 -30.33 -3.06 -68.06
C LYS A 32 -30.44 -3.92 -66.80
N GLU A 33 -30.43 -5.24 -66.94
CA GLU A 33 -30.44 -6.17 -65.81
C GLU A 33 -29.15 -6.09 -64.99
N LEU A 34 -27.99 -6.04 -65.66
CA LEU A 34 -26.70 -5.88 -64.99
C LEU A 34 -26.64 -4.57 -64.20
N LEU A 35 -27.10 -3.46 -64.79
CA LEU A 35 -27.14 -2.16 -64.11
C LEU A 35 -28.05 -2.20 -62.87
N ALA A 36 -29.23 -2.80 -62.98
CA ALA A 36 -30.14 -2.98 -61.85
C ALA A 36 -29.54 -3.84 -60.73
N ARG A 37 -28.77 -4.88 -61.06
CA ARG A 37 -28.03 -5.69 -60.06
C ARG A 37 -26.96 -4.87 -59.36
N PHE A 38 -26.19 -4.07 -60.10
CA PHE A 38 -25.19 -3.17 -59.50
C PHE A 38 -25.83 -2.15 -58.56
N ASP A 39 -26.95 -1.53 -58.96
CA ASP A 39 -27.68 -0.61 -58.10
C ASP A 39 -28.19 -1.30 -56.82
N ALA A 40 -28.75 -2.51 -56.95
CA ALA A 40 -29.20 -3.29 -55.80
C ALA A 40 -28.05 -3.63 -54.84
N GLN A 41 -26.90 -4.06 -55.36
CA GLN A 41 -25.70 -4.33 -54.56
C GLN A 41 -25.15 -3.05 -53.90
N HIS A 42 -25.15 -1.93 -54.63
CA HIS A 42 -24.73 -0.65 -54.10
C HIS A 42 -25.64 -0.20 -52.94
N GLN A 43 -26.97 -0.32 -53.09
CA GLN A 43 -27.92 -0.03 -52.00
C GLN A 43 -27.74 -0.96 -50.79
N GLN A 44 -27.45 -2.25 -51.01
CA GLN A 44 -27.13 -3.18 -49.92
C GLN A 44 -25.86 -2.78 -49.17
N LEU A 45 -24.81 -2.36 -49.88
CA LEU A 45 -23.58 -1.87 -49.27
C LEU A 45 -23.80 -0.59 -48.46
N ILE A 46 -24.59 0.35 -48.98
CA ILE A 46 -24.96 1.57 -48.25
C ILE A 46 -25.73 1.22 -46.97
N HIS A 47 -26.71 0.31 -47.05
CA HIS A 47 -27.46 -0.10 -45.86
C HIS A 47 -26.54 -0.78 -44.83
N LYS A 48 -25.67 -1.68 -45.27
CA LYS A 48 -24.71 -2.37 -44.40
C LYS A 48 -23.73 -1.40 -43.73
N GLN A 49 -23.30 -0.37 -44.46
CA GLN A 49 -22.47 0.69 -43.91
C GLN A 49 -23.19 1.45 -42.79
N ARG A 50 -24.45 1.84 -43.00
CA ARG A 50 -25.25 2.49 -41.94
C ARG A 50 -25.39 1.61 -40.70
N ASP A 51 -25.67 0.32 -40.88
CA ASP A 51 -25.77 -0.62 -39.75
C ASP A 51 -24.45 -0.71 -38.97
N LEU A 52 -23.31 -0.70 -39.67
CA LEU A 52 -21.99 -0.71 -39.02
C LEU A 52 -21.72 0.59 -38.25
N ASP A 53 -22.09 1.74 -38.81
CA ASP A 53 -21.97 3.04 -38.15
C ASP A 53 -22.86 3.12 -36.90
N GLU A 54 -24.10 2.62 -36.96
CA GLU A 54 -25.00 2.55 -35.80
C GLU A 54 -24.47 1.61 -34.73
N ASN A 55 -23.94 0.44 -35.12
CA ASN A 55 -23.30 -0.48 -34.19
C ASN A 55 -22.07 0.13 -33.52
N MET A 56 -21.25 0.89 -34.28
CA MET A 56 -20.09 1.58 -33.72
C MET A 56 -20.51 2.63 -32.68
N LYS A 57 -21.50 3.47 -33.01
CA LYS A 57 -22.06 4.45 -32.05
C LYS A 57 -22.62 3.79 -30.79
N SER A 58 -23.30 2.65 -30.94
CA SER A 58 -23.80 1.88 -29.80
C SER A 58 -22.66 1.31 -28.96
N LEU A 59 -21.55 0.89 -29.58
CA LEU A 59 -20.37 0.38 -28.89
C LEU A 59 -19.64 1.51 -28.12
N GLU A 60 -19.47 2.67 -28.74
CA GLU A 60 -18.90 3.87 -28.11
C GLU A 60 -19.72 4.28 -26.88
N LYS A 61 -21.05 4.35 -27.01
CA LYS A 61 -21.95 4.64 -25.88
C LYS A 61 -21.82 3.60 -24.76
N SER A 62 -21.73 2.31 -25.11
CA SER A 62 -21.52 1.25 -24.12
C SER A 62 -20.18 1.39 -23.40
N HIS A 63 -19.13 1.79 -24.12
CA HIS A 63 -17.81 2.03 -23.54
C HIS A 63 -17.85 3.21 -22.55
N GLU A 64 -18.50 4.32 -22.90
CA GLU A 64 -18.71 5.45 -21.98
C GLU A 64 -19.45 5.03 -20.71
N THR A 65 -20.54 4.26 -20.84
CA THR A 65 -21.29 3.75 -19.68
C THR A 65 -20.42 2.87 -18.77
N ILE A 66 -19.60 1.98 -19.34
CA ILE A 66 -18.68 1.13 -18.55
C ILE A 66 -17.65 1.99 -17.80
N LEU A 67 -17.13 3.06 -18.42
CA LEU A 67 -16.20 3.98 -17.76
C LEU A 67 -16.86 4.72 -16.59
N GLU A 68 -18.11 5.16 -16.73
CA GLU A 68 -18.88 5.77 -15.65
C GLU A 68 -19.08 4.80 -14.47
N GLU A 69 -19.43 3.54 -14.76
CA GLU A 69 -19.58 2.50 -13.74
C GLU A 69 -18.26 2.20 -13.01
N ILE A 70 -17.14 2.11 -13.74
CA ILE A 70 -15.80 1.93 -13.15
C ILE A 70 -15.46 3.11 -12.21
N ASN A 71 -15.74 4.34 -12.64
CA ASN A 71 -15.49 5.53 -11.83
C ASN A 71 -16.38 5.58 -10.58
N ALA A 72 -17.65 5.19 -10.70
CA ALA A 72 -18.57 5.07 -9.56
C ALA A 72 -18.07 4.03 -8.55
N LEU A 73 -17.63 2.86 -9.02
CA LEU A 73 -17.09 1.81 -8.15
C LEU A 73 -15.80 2.27 -7.45
N ARG A 74 -14.90 2.93 -8.17
CA ARG A 74 -13.68 3.51 -7.58
C ARG A 74 -14.01 4.50 -6.47
N LYS A 75 -15.01 5.36 -6.68
CA LYS A 75 -15.47 6.31 -5.68
C LYS A 75 -15.95 5.60 -4.42
N ILE A 76 -16.78 4.55 -4.55
CA ILE A 76 -17.27 3.76 -3.41
C ILE A 76 -16.13 3.12 -2.62
N ILE A 77 -15.11 2.57 -3.30
CA ILE A 77 -13.94 1.97 -2.64
C ILE A 77 -13.18 3.03 -1.84
N ASN A 78 -12.91 4.19 -2.44
CA ASN A 78 -12.21 5.29 -1.76
C ASN A 78 -13.00 5.79 -0.54
N ASP A 79 -14.29 6.06 -0.69
CA ASP A 79 -15.15 6.50 0.40
C ASP A 79 -15.16 5.49 1.56
N SER A 80 -15.09 4.19 1.24
CA SER A 80 -15.01 3.12 2.25
C SER A 80 -13.66 3.11 2.97
N LEU A 81 -12.56 3.32 2.25
CA LEU A 81 -11.22 3.41 2.85
C LEU A 81 -11.09 4.64 3.76
N ASP A 82 -11.60 5.79 3.32
CA ASP A 82 -11.63 7.01 4.12
C ASP A 82 -12.44 6.82 5.41
N GLN A 83 -13.56 6.10 5.34
CA GLN A 83 -14.38 5.79 6.50
C GLN A 83 -13.67 4.84 7.48
N LEU A 84 -12.96 3.82 6.97
CA LEU A 84 -12.15 2.92 7.80
C LEU A 84 -11.02 3.66 8.51
N GLU A 85 -10.32 4.54 7.80
CA GLU A 85 -9.27 5.38 8.38
C GLU A 85 -9.84 6.28 9.49
N LYS A 86 -10.95 6.97 9.21
CA LYS A 86 -11.62 7.86 10.17
C LYS A 86 -12.07 7.11 11.43
N ASN A 87 -12.63 5.92 11.28
CA ASN A 87 -13.05 5.09 12.41
C ASN A 87 -11.84 4.65 13.25
N THR A 88 -10.79 4.15 12.60
CA THR A 88 -9.55 3.71 13.27
C THR A 88 -8.90 4.86 14.05
N LYS A 89 -8.83 6.06 13.47
CA LYS A 89 -8.33 7.26 14.15
C LYS A 89 -9.18 7.62 15.37
N LYS A 90 -10.51 7.59 15.23
CA LYS A 90 -11.44 7.90 16.34
C LYS A 90 -11.29 6.91 17.51
N GLU A 91 -11.13 5.62 17.22
CA GLU A 91 -10.89 4.60 18.23
C GLU A 91 -9.56 4.82 18.95
N LEU A 92 -8.50 5.11 18.19
CA LEU A 92 -7.19 5.43 18.74
C LEU A 92 -7.23 6.67 19.64
N ASP A 93 -7.87 7.75 19.21
CA ASP A 93 -8.02 8.98 20.00
C ASP A 93 -8.80 8.71 21.30
N THR A 94 -9.88 7.94 21.21
CA THR A 94 -10.68 7.53 22.37
C THR A 94 -9.82 6.72 23.36
N PHE A 95 -9.05 5.76 22.85
CA PHE A 95 -8.13 4.96 23.65
C PHE A 95 -7.07 5.82 24.35
N LEU A 96 -6.49 6.80 23.64
CA LEU A 96 -5.46 7.70 24.18
C LEU A 96 -6.04 8.61 25.26
N VAL A 97 -7.24 9.17 25.08
CA VAL A 97 -7.91 9.99 26.10
C VAL A 97 -8.20 9.18 27.36
N ASN A 98 -8.71 7.95 27.21
CA ASN A 98 -8.99 7.05 28.32
C ASN A 98 -7.70 6.68 29.06
N SER A 99 -6.65 6.30 28.32
CA SER A 99 -5.35 5.94 28.88
C SER A 99 -4.71 7.10 29.62
N ARG A 100 -4.70 8.31 29.04
CA ARG A 100 -4.19 9.52 29.71
C ARG A 100 -4.96 9.84 30.98
N THR A 101 -6.29 9.69 30.96
CA THR A 101 -7.14 9.96 32.13
C THR A 101 -6.84 8.98 33.26
N SER A 102 -6.71 7.69 32.95
CA SER A 102 -6.30 6.67 33.92
C SER A 102 -4.92 6.97 34.50
N VAL A 103 -3.88 7.18 33.67
CA VAL A 103 -2.53 7.47 34.15
C VAL A 103 -2.49 8.75 35.00
N ARG A 104 -3.24 9.79 34.63
CA ARG A 104 -3.35 11.02 35.43
C ARG A 104 -3.99 10.76 36.79
N ASN A 105 -4.99 9.89 36.87
CA ASN A 105 -5.61 9.49 38.14
C ASN A 105 -4.61 8.71 39.00
N ASP A 106 -3.84 7.80 38.41
CA ASP A 106 -2.81 7.03 39.11
C ASP A 106 -1.72 7.95 39.66
N ILE A 107 -1.23 8.91 38.86
CA ILE A 107 -0.29 9.95 39.32
C ILE A 107 -0.86 10.76 40.48
N LYS A 108 -2.14 11.15 40.42
CA LYS A 108 -2.81 11.89 41.50
C LYS A 108 -2.87 11.06 42.79
N ASN A 109 -3.16 9.77 42.68
CA ASN A 109 -3.21 8.83 43.81
C ASN A 109 -1.82 8.59 44.41
N CYS A 110 -0.78 8.42 43.57
CA CYS A 110 0.62 8.36 44.00
C CYS A 110 1.01 9.63 44.77
N THR A 111 0.74 10.81 44.19
CA THR A 111 1.06 12.09 44.81
C THR A 111 0.39 12.25 46.17
N LYS A 112 -0.89 11.87 46.29
CA LYS A 112 -1.63 11.88 47.56
C LYS A 112 -0.99 10.94 48.59
N SER A 113 -0.63 9.73 48.17
CA SER A 113 -0.01 8.71 49.04
C SER A 113 1.38 9.15 49.53
N ILE A 114 2.20 9.75 48.66
CA ILE A 114 3.50 10.32 49.00
C ILE A 114 3.34 11.41 50.06
N LYS A 115 2.40 12.35 49.87
CA LYS A 115 2.10 13.41 50.84
C LYS A 115 1.67 12.84 52.20
N ASN A 116 0.78 11.85 52.20
CA ASN A 116 0.33 11.21 53.43
C ASN A 116 1.47 10.50 54.18
N ILE A 117 2.31 9.73 53.48
CA ILE A 117 3.47 9.06 54.07
C ILE A 117 4.43 10.09 54.68
N ALA A 118 4.70 11.20 53.98
CA ALA A 118 5.54 12.27 54.51
C ALA A 118 4.96 12.88 55.78
N CYS A 119 3.67 13.22 55.81
CA CYS A 119 2.99 13.73 57.01
C CYS A 119 3.07 12.74 58.17
N PHE A 120 2.81 11.45 57.92
CA PHE A 120 2.90 10.42 58.97
C PHE A 120 4.31 10.25 59.52
N LYS A 121 5.33 10.34 58.65
CA LYS A 121 6.73 10.30 59.07
C LYS A 121 7.08 11.48 59.99
N ASP A 122 6.63 12.68 59.64
CA ASP A 122 6.88 13.88 60.44
C ASP A 122 6.15 13.82 61.79
N ASP A 123 4.90 13.35 61.79
CA ASP A 123 4.10 13.15 63.01
C ASP A 123 4.72 12.09 63.93
N TRP A 124 5.20 10.98 63.35
CA TRP A 124 5.95 9.95 64.08
C TRP A 124 7.18 10.52 64.76
N LEU A 125 8.02 11.27 64.02
CA LEU A 125 9.23 11.90 64.56
C LEU A 125 8.91 12.89 65.70
N ARG A 126 7.78 13.60 65.63
CA ARG A 126 7.34 14.53 66.68
C ARG A 126 6.79 13.86 67.94
N THR A 127 6.33 12.61 67.85
CA THR A 127 5.58 11.94 68.92
C THR A 127 6.34 10.81 69.60
N LYS A 128 7.35 10.24 68.94
CA LYS A 128 8.11 9.07 69.43
C LYS A 128 8.68 9.21 70.85
N ASP A 129 9.08 10.41 71.26
CA ASP A 129 9.73 10.65 72.55
C ASP A 129 8.76 11.21 73.62
N LYS A 130 7.49 11.45 73.25
CA LYS A 130 6.52 12.12 74.13
C LYS A 130 5.65 11.15 74.94
N SER A 131 5.29 10.01 74.36
CA SER A 131 4.44 9.01 75.00
C SER A 131 4.49 7.68 74.22
N GLU A 132 4.62 6.58 74.95
CA GLU A 132 4.59 5.23 74.39
C GLU A 132 3.23 4.92 73.74
N ALA A 133 2.12 5.35 74.36
CA ALA A 133 0.78 5.17 73.83
C ALA A 133 0.56 5.93 72.50
N LEU A 134 1.04 7.19 72.41
CA LEU A 134 0.96 7.96 71.16
C LEU A 134 1.83 7.33 70.06
N SER A 135 3.01 6.83 70.43
CA SER A 135 3.89 6.10 69.51
C SER A 135 3.18 4.86 68.97
N PHE A 136 2.57 4.03 69.83
CA PHE A 136 1.83 2.85 69.37
C PHE A 136 0.68 3.19 68.42
N ILE A 137 -0.10 4.25 68.71
CA ILE A 137 -1.20 4.71 67.84
C ILE A 137 -0.66 5.16 66.48
N MET A 138 0.44 5.93 66.45
CA MET A 138 1.03 6.40 65.21
C MET A 138 1.64 5.24 64.40
N TYR A 139 2.25 4.25 65.06
CA TYR A 139 2.78 3.06 64.41
C TYR A 139 1.67 2.31 63.68
N LYS A 140 0.52 2.09 64.35
CA LYS A 140 -0.63 1.41 63.74
C LYS A 140 -1.15 2.17 62.52
N LYS A 141 -1.30 3.49 62.60
CA LYS A 141 -1.72 4.33 61.45
C LYS A 141 -0.74 4.24 60.28
N CYS A 142 0.56 4.30 60.56
CA CYS A 142 1.61 4.18 59.55
C CYS A 142 1.54 2.81 58.86
N ARG A 143 1.42 1.73 59.65
CA ARG A 143 1.32 0.36 59.14
C ARG A 143 0.09 0.17 58.26
N ASP A 144 -1.08 0.62 58.71
CA ASP A 144 -2.33 0.51 57.95
C ASP A 144 -2.26 1.29 56.63
N HIS A 145 -1.61 2.46 56.63
CA HIS A 145 -1.41 3.23 55.40
C HIS A 145 -0.37 2.58 54.47
N SER A 146 0.71 2.03 55.02
CA SER A 146 1.72 1.31 54.23
C SER A 146 1.11 0.14 53.48
N LEU A 147 0.26 -0.66 54.13
CA LEU A 147 -0.44 -1.79 53.50
C LEU A 147 -1.36 -1.33 52.36
N LYS A 148 -2.05 -0.19 52.52
CA LYS A 148 -2.89 0.40 51.45
C LYS A 148 -2.06 0.83 50.24
N VAL A 149 -0.89 1.44 50.48
CA VAL A 149 0.02 1.88 49.41
C VAL A 149 0.64 0.68 48.71
N GLU A 150 1.01 -0.36 49.46
CA GLU A 150 1.55 -1.60 48.88
C GLU A 150 0.52 -2.31 48.00
N ALA A 151 -0.74 -2.42 48.45
CA ALA A 151 -1.82 -2.98 47.64
C ALA A 151 -2.04 -2.18 46.34
N PHE A 152 -2.04 -0.84 46.43
CA PHE A 152 -2.16 0.03 45.27
C PHE A 152 -0.97 -0.09 44.30
N LEU A 153 0.26 -0.17 44.82
CA LEU A 153 1.45 -0.39 43.99
C LEU A 153 1.44 -1.76 43.32
N GLN A 154 0.91 -2.78 44.00
CA GLN A 154 0.75 -4.11 43.43
C GLN A 154 -0.28 -4.10 42.29
N GLU A 155 -1.42 -3.40 42.47
CA GLU A 155 -2.40 -3.18 41.40
C GLU A 155 -1.77 -2.48 40.19
N MET A 156 -0.95 -1.45 40.42
CA MET A 156 -0.22 -0.77 39.34
C MET A 156 0.80 -1.68 38.63
N ARG A 157 1.51 -2.56 39.36
CA ARG A 157 2.48 -3.50 38.77
C ARG A 157 1.83 -4.56 37.91
N THR A 158 0.59 -4.95 38.24
CA THR A 158 -0.17 -5.90 37.43
C THR A 158 -0.73 -5.29 36.15
N GLN A 159 -0.72 -3.96 36.02
CA GLN A 159 -0.99 -3.31 34.75
C GLN A 159 0.30 -3.35 33.93
N ASP A 160 0.37 -4.29 32.99
CA ASP A 160 1.47 -4.40 32.03
C ASP A 160 1.82 -3.02 31.46
N GLU A 161 3.12 -2.80 31.23
CA GLU A 161 3.62 -1.58 30.60
C GLU A 161 2.77 -1.28 29.36
N ARG A 162 2.07 -0.14 29.39
CA ARG A 162 1.07 0.20 28.38
C ARG A 162 1.76 0.62 27.09
N PHE A 163 2.16 -0.36 26.28
CA PHE A 163 2.64 -0.13 24.93
C PHE A 163 1.48 -0.17 23.96
N LEU A 164 1.34 0.89 23.16
CA LEU A 164 0.44 0.90 22.03
C LEU A 164 1.17 0.27 20.84
N THR A 165 0.67 -0.87 20.36
CA THR A 165 1.15 -1.51 19.14
C THR A 165 0.04 -1.48 18.09
N PHE A 166 0.32 -0.92 16.91
CA PHE A 166 -0.58 -1.00 15.78
C PHE A 166 -0.24 -2.25 14.95
N ASN A 167 -1.17 -3.20 14.90
CA ASN A 167 -1.05 -4.39 14.06
C ASN A 167 -1.94 -4.19 12.83
N PRO A 168 -1.38 -3.89 11.64
CA PRO A 168 -2.19 -3.69 10.45
C PRO A 168 -2.94 -4.97 10.10
N ASP A 169 -4.18 -4.83 9.65
CA ASP A 169 -4.97 -5.98 9.19
C ASP A 169 -4.42 -6.48 7.85
N THR A 170 -3.71 -7.61 7.92
CA THR A 170 -3.12 -8.26 6.75
C THR A 170 -4.16 -8.72 5.71
N THR A 171 -5.43 -8.90 6.10
CA THR A 171 -6.49 -9.30 5.17
C THR A 171 -6.80 -8.19 4.17
N ILE A 172 -6.70 -6.92 4.57
CA ILE A 172 -6.87 -5.77 3.68
C ILE A 172 -5.77 -5.79 2.61
N GLN A 173 -4.51 -6.00 3.02
CA GLN A 173 -3.39 -6.09 2.10
C GLN A 173 -3.52 -7.28 1.13
N GLN A 174 -3.93 -8.44 1.62
CA GLN A 174 -4.17 -9.62 0.79
C GLN A 174 -5.32 -9.39 -0.20
N THR A 175 -6.40 -8.75 0.24
CA THR A 175 -7.55 -8.45 -0.63
C THR A 175 -7.16 -7.46 -1.73
N LEU A 176 -6.45 -6.39 -1.38
CA LEU A 176 -6.00 -5.38 -2.35
C LEU A 176 -4.98 -5.95 -3.33
N SER A 177 -4.07 -6.83 -2.89
CA SER A 177 -3.09 -7.48 -3.77
C SER A 177 -3.71 -8.55 -4.67
N ALA A 178 -4.80 -9.21 -4.24
CA ALA A 178 -5.54 -10.16 -5.06
C ALA A 178 -6.42 -9.48 -6.13
N LEU A 179 -6.73 -8.19 -5.99
CA LEU A 179 -7.51 -7.44 -6.97
C LEU A 179 -6.66 -7.11 -8.21
N THR A 180 -6.76 -7.95 -9.25
CA THR A 180 -6.10 -7.71 -10.55
C THR A 180 -6.87 -6.75 -11.46
N GLY A 181 -8.09 -6.36 -11.09
CA GLY A 181 -8.95 -5.44 -11.84
C GLY A 181 -10.27 -5.16 -11.12
N LEU A 182 -10.93 -4.06 -11.48
CA LEU A 182 -12.20 -3.63 -10.87
C LEU A 182 -13.43 -4.40 -11.38
N GLY A 183 -13.29 -5.13 -12.49
CA GLY A 183 -14.36 -5.89 -13.10
C GLY A 183 -13.85 -6.71 -14.30
N ARG A 184 -14.78 -7.40 -14.96
CA ARG A 184 -14.51 -8.13 -16.21
C ARG A 184 -15.41 -7.59 -17.30
N ILE A 185 -14.83 -7.27 -18.45
CA ILE A 185 -15.57 -6.84 -19.64
C ILE A 185 -15.88 -8.09 -20.47
N PHE A 186 -17.17 -8.31 -20.77
CA PHE A 186 -17.61 -9.40 -21.65
C PHE A 186 -18.11 -8.81 -22.96
N SER A 187 -17.64 -9.35 -24.09
CA SER A 187 -18.16 -9.01 -25.42
C SER A 187 -18.97 -10.19 -25.96
N THR A 188 -20.28 -10.01 -26.13
CA THR A 188 -21.14 -10.97 -26.82
C THR A 188 -21.28 -10.57 -28.29
N VAL A 189 -20.56 -11.28 -29.16
CA VAL A 189 -20.79 -11.18 -30.60
C VAL A 189 -22.10 -11.90 -30.92
N LYS A 190 -23.14 -11.16 -31.30
CA LYS A 190 -24.37 -11.76 -31.84
C LYS A 190 -24.01 -12.45 -33.15
N GLN A 191 -23.90 -13.77 -33.10
CA GLN A 191 -23.77 -14.59 -34.30
C GLN A 191 -25.03 -14.37 -35.13
N VAL A 192 -24.89 -13.72 -36.29
CA VAL A 192 -25.98 -13.60 -37.26
C VAL A 192 -26.24 -15.01 -37.77
N LYS A 193 -27.31 -15.63 -37.26
CA LYS A 193 -27.73 -16.96 -37.69
C LYS A 193 -27.97 -16.87 -39.21
N PRO A 194 -27.24 -17.62 -40.05
CA PRO A 194 -27.40 -17.54 -41.49
C PRO A 194 -28.86 -17.83 -41.82
N ALA A 195 -29.51 -16.90 -42.51
CA ALA A 195 -30.86 -17.09 -42.98
C ALA A 195 -30.89 -18.40 -43.77
N LYS A 196 -31.63 -19.40 -43.27
CA LYS A 196 -31.82 -20.67 -43.97
C LYS A 196 -32.38 -20.33 -45.35
N GLY A 197 -31.59 -20.59 -46.39
CA GLY A 197 -31.98 -20.36 -47.77
C GLY A 197 -33.31 -21.07 -48.07
N SER A 198 -34.32 -20.29 -48.41
CA SER A 198 -35.55 -20.79 -49.01
C SER A 198 -35.33 -20.95 -50.52
N THR A 199 -35.10 -22.19 -50.91
CA THR A 199 -35.73 -22.95 -51.99
C THR A 199 -36.12 -22.26 -53.31
N GLN A 200 -35.48 -22.80 -54.36
CA GLN A 200 -35.89 -22.96 -55.76
C GLN A 200 -37.33 -22.58 -56.17
N SER A 201 -37.39 -21.85 -57.29
CA SER A 201 -38.55 -21.61 -58.14
C SER A 201 -39.27 -22.90 -58.52
N THR A 202 -40.55 -23.01 -58.15
CA THR A 202 -41.50 -23.93 -58.79
C THR A 202 -42.53 -23.10 -59.54
N VAL A 203 -42.66 -23.36 -60.84
CA VAL A 203 -43.63 -22.80 -61.77
C VAL A 203 -45.03 -23.30 -61.43
N THR A 204 -45.99 -22.43 -61.08
CA THR A 204 -47.42 -22.65 -61.41
C THR A 204 -48.28 -21.37 -61.31
N ARG A 205 -48.87 -21.02 -62.47
CA ARG A 205 -50.24 -20.52 -62.79
C ARG A 205 -51.07 -19.71 -61.78
N HIS A 206 -51.71 -18.68 -62.37
CA HIS A 206 -52.84 -17.87 -61.90
C HIS A 206 -53.85 -18.54 -60.95
N ASN A 207 -54.33 -17.78 -59.95
CA ASN A 207 -55.74 -17.39 -59.86
C ASN A 207 -56.00 -16.25 -58.86
N ASN A 208 -57.01 -15.45 -59.20
CA ASN A 208 -57.60 -14.31 -58.49
C ASN A 208 -58.22 -14.69 -57.12
N SER A 209 -58.17 -13.77 -56.14
CA SER A 209 -59.35 -13.31 -55.37
C SER A 209 -59.02 -12.26 -54.28
N LYS A 210 -59.44 -11.02 -54.54
CA LYS A 210 -60.22 -10.06 -53.70
C LYS A 210 -60.39 -10.31 -52.17
N ALA A 211 -60.02 -9.31 -51.35
CA ALA A 211 -60.70 -8.74 -50.15
C ALA A 211 -59.68 -7.88 -49.35
N SER A 212 -59.79 -6.54 -49.18
CA SER A 212 -60.74 -5.70 -48.43
C SER A 212 -60.57 -5.70 -46.90
N SER A 213 -59.97 -4.62 -46.34
CA SER A 213 -60.42 -3.78 -45.19
C SER A 213 -59.21 -3.13 -44.47
N HIS A 214 -58.94 -1.82 -44.52
CA HIS A 214 -59.53 -0.71 -43.73
C HIS A 214 -59.36 -0.81 -42.20
N SER A 215 -58.47 -0.01 -41.59
CA SER A 215 -58.76 1.08 -40.63
C SER A 215 -57.51 1.54 -39.84
N ASP A 216 -57.26 2.86 -39.87
CA ASP A 216 -56.55 3.69 -38.87
C ASP A 216 -57.62 4.34 -37.93
N PRO A 217 -57.35 5.25 -36.94
CA PRO A 217 -56.13 5.66 -36.19
C PRO A 217 -56.35 5.86 -34.64
N ASP A 218 -55.35 6.47 -33.98
CA ASP A 218 -55.38 7.34 -32.77
C ASP A 218 -55.25 6.76 -31.35
N SER A 219 -54.19 7.19 -30.62
CA SER A 219 -54.31 8.21 -29.55
C SER A 219 -53.04 8.41 -28.70
N ASP A 220 -52.79 9.68 -28.38
CA ASP A 220 -51.81 10.24 -27.44
C ASP A 220 -51.93 9.75 -25.99
N GLN A 221 -50.82 9.76 -25.22
CA GLN A 221 -50.71 10.50 -23.95
C GLN A 221 -49.30 10.49 -23.31
N THR A 222 -49.10 11.55 -22.53
CA THR A 222 -47.93 12.18 -21.87
C THR A 222 -47.35 11.48 -20.62
N THR A 223 -46.00 11.54 -20.48
CA THR A 223 -45.04 11.67 -19.31
C THR A 223 -45.49 11.56 -17.82
N PRO A 224 -44.56 11.57 -16.81
CA PRO A 224 -43.33 10.80 -16.58
C PRO A 224 -43.24 10.21 -15.13
N GLY A 225 -42.35 9.24 -14.86
CA GLY A 225 -42.07 8.81 -13.48
C GLY A 225 -40.99 7.74 -13.33
N PHE A 226 -39.73 8.15 -13.17
CA PHE A 226 -38.63 7.24 -12.79
C PHE A 226 -38.49 7.21 -11.26
N ASN A 227 -38.74 6.04 -10.68
CA ASN A 227 -38.44 5.71 -9.29
C ASN A 227 -37.70 4.37 -9.30
N ILE A 228 -36.38 4.38 -9.06
CA ILE A 228 -35.56 3.16 -8.97
C ILE A 228 -35.01 3.05 -7.55
N ASN A 229 -35.73 2.28 -6.74
CA ASN A 229 -35.17 1.50 -5.65
C ASN A 229 -35.71 0.08 -5.82
N LYS A 230 -34.96 -0.80 -6.48
CA LYS A 230 -35.23 -2.24 -6.49
C LYS A 230 -33.96 -3.02 -6.19
N SER A 231 -33.91 -3.46 -4.95
CA SER A 231 -33.09 -4.56 -4.43
C SER A 231 -33.11 -5.75 -5.39
N ILE A 232 -31.94 -6.13 -5.90
CA ILE A 232 -31.75 -7.42 -6.57
C ILE A 232 -31.28 -8.43 -5.51
N LYS A 233 -32.21 -9.30 -5.12
CA LYS A 233 -31.90 -10.61 -4.53
C LYS A 233 -31.34 -11.50 -5.63
N THR A 234 -30.07 -11.89 -5.54
CA THR A 234 -29.53 -13.02 -6.30
C THR A 234 -29.58 -14.29 -5.44
N SER A 235 -30.51 -15.16 -5.79
CA SER A 235 -30.54 -16.55 -5.37
C SER A 235 -29.85 -17.41 -6.44
N SER A 236 -28.77 -18.13 -6.08
CA SER A 236 -28.32 -19.29 -6.86
C SER A 236 -27.53 -20.26 -5.99
N LEU A 237 -28.27 -21.24 -5.48
CA LEU A 237 -27.98 -22.68 -5.47
C LEU A 237 -26.52 -23.15 -5.43
N SER A 238 -26.20 -23.65 -4.25
CA SER A 238 -25.18 -24.61 -3.88
C SER A 238 -25.26 -25.94 -4.65
N ARG A 239 -24.11 -26.41 -5.15
CA ARG A 239 -23.76 -27.83 -5.28
C ARG A 239 -22.30 -28.02 -4.90
N GLN A 240 -22.07 -28.43 -3.66
CA GLN A 240 -20.79 -28.97 -3.21
C GLN A 240 -20.81 -30.49 -3.39
N TYR A 241 -19.80 -31.02 -4.08
CA TYR A 241 -19.41 -32.42 -4.03
C TYR A 241 -18.46 -32.61 -2.83
N SER A 242 -18.74 -33.61 -1.99
CA SER A 242 -17.83 -34.14 -0.97
C SER A 242 -17.43 -35.57 -1.35
N PRO A 243 -16.22 -36.00 -0.97
CA PRO A 243 -15.98 -37.31 -0.38
C PRO A 243 -15.35 -37.09 1.02
N GLY A 244 -15.75 -37.74 2.10
CA GLY A 244 -15.98 -39.17 2.29
C GLY A 244 -15.03 -39.62 3.41
N ASN A 245 -15.51 -39.59 4.66
CA ASN A 245 -14.81 -40.10 5.85
C ASN A 245 -14.80 -41.64 5.84
N GLN A 246 -13.70 -42.24 6.29
CA GLN A 246 -13.69 -43.57 6.90
C GLN A 246 -13.11 -43.52 8.31
N THR A 247 -13.75 -44.30 9.15
CA THR A 247 -13.66 -44.49 10.59
C THR A 247 -12.63 -45.57 10.96
N SER A 248 -12.06 -45.46 12.17
CA SER A 248 -11.81 -46.63 13.01
C SER A 248 -11.62 -46.21 14.47
N ASP A 249 -12.48 -46.76 15.31
CA ASP A 249 -12.59 -46.70 16.76
C ASP A 249 -11.55 -47.54 17.53
N LEU A 250 -11.64 -47.40 18.88
CA LEU A 250 -11.17 -48.27 20.00
C LEU A 250 -9.82 -47.82 20.62
N THR A 251 -9.64 -47.64 21.95
CA THR A 251 -10.42 -48.05 23.13
C THR A 251 -9.93 -47.36 24.42
N LYS A 252 -10.88 -46.97 25.28
CA LYS A 252 -11.02 -47.19 26.75
C LYS A 252 -9.98 -46.76 27.82
N SER A 253 -10.59 -46.24 28.90
CA SER A 253 -10.29 -46.28 30.35
C SER A 253 -9.37 -45.18 30.92
N GLY A 254 -9.65 -44.54 32.06
CA GLY A 254 -10.75 -44.60 33.03
C GLY A 254 -10.51 -43.64 34.23
N GLN A 255 -11.56 -43.48 35.05
CA GLN A 255 -11.61 -43.05 36.48
C GLN A 255 -11.29 -41.59 36.85
N VAL A 256 -12.28 -40.78 37.26
CA VAL A 256 -12.93 -40.62 38.60
C VAL A 256 -12.12 -39.74 39.56
N SER A 257 -12.66 -38.55 39.91
CA SER A 257 -12.93 -38.05 41.28
C SER A 257 -13.25 -36.54 41.28
N ASP A 258 -14.50 -36.18 41.64
CA ASP A 258 -14.88 -34.86 42.16
C ASP A 258 -14.51 -34.75 43.66
N PRO A 259 -14.54 -33.53 44.25
CA PRO A 259 -15.69 -33.28 45.13
C PRO A 259 -16.25 -31.84 45.12
N VAL A 260 -17.57 -31.79 45.07
CA VAL A 260 -18.55 -30.99 45.84
C VAL A 260 -18.01 -29.95 46.85
N SER A 261 -18.50 -28.71 46.74
CA SER A 261 -18.91 -27.90 47.91
C SER A 261 -19.86 -26.74 47.55
N SER A 262 -21.13 -26.98 47.85
CA SER A 262 -22.17 -26.11 48.43
C SER A 262 -22.17 -24.58 48.25
N SER A 263 -23.32 -24.14 47.75
CA SER A 263 -24.03 -22.87 47.92
C SER A 263 -24.16 -22.31 49.35
N SER A 264 -24.15 -20.98 49.48
CA SER A 264 -24.91 -20.27 50.52
C SER A 264 -25.35 -18.87 50.07
N ARG A 265 -26.68 -18.68 50.04
CA ARG A 265 -27.43 -17.42 49.99
C ARG A 265 -27.41 -16.75 51.38
N SER A 266 -27.39 -15.41 51.41
CA SER A 266 -28.01 -14.59 52.48
C SER A 266 -27.93 -13.11 52.06
N SER A 267 -29.00 -12.51 51.53
CA SER A 267 -30.01 -11.72 52.24
C SER A 267 -29.53 -10.34 52.72
N SER A 268 -30.03 -9.31 52.04
CA SER A 268 -30.08 -7.91 52.47
C SER A 268 -30.80 -7.73 53.81
N PRO A 269 -30.59 -6.59 54.49
CA PRO A 269 -31.71 -5.93 55.14
C PRO A 269 -31.86 -4.46 54.74
N VAL A 270 -33.12 -4.06 54.79
CA VAL A 270 -33.73 -2.77 54.51
C VAL A 270 -33.94 -2.01 55.83
N ASN A 271 -33.88 -0.66 55.75
CA ASN A 271 -34.41 0.38 56.65
C ASN A 271 -33.79 0.59 58.04
N ARG A 272 -33.31 1.82 58.29
CA ARG A 272 -34.09 2.81 59.06
C ARG A 272 -33.55 4.25 58.99
N THR A 273 -34.52 5.14 58.91
CA THR A 273 -34.60 6.60 59.01
C THR A 273 -34.02 7.21 60.30
N SER A 274 -33.51 8.43 60.19
CA SER A 274 -33.86 9.54 61.10
C SER A 274 -33.49 10.90 60.50
N ASP A 275 -34.54 11.67 60.21
CA ASP A 275 -34.54 13.12 60.06
C ASP A 275 -34.00 13.84 61.31
N LEU A 276 -33.44 15.04 61.11
CA LEU A 276 -33.95 16.28 61.70
C LEU A 276 -33.04 17.47 61.35
N THR A 277 -33.59 18.39 60.52
CA THR A 277 -33.62 19.86 60.68
C THR A 277 -32.29 20.64 60.85
N LYS A 278 -32.08 21.81 60.24
CA LYS A 278 -33.02 22.93 60.05
C LYS A 278 -32.38 24.04 59.20
N SER A 279 -33.21 24.67 58.37
CA SER A 279 -33.34 26.13 58.07
C SER A 279 -32.10 26.95 57.66
N GLY A 280 -32.14 27.87 56.70
CA GLY A 280 -33.23 28.50 55.94
C GLY A 280 -32.59 29.48 54.94
N GLN A 281 -33.07 29.52 53.69
CA GLN A 281 -34.03 30.49 53.13
C GLN A 281 -33.41 31.82 52.68
N VAL A 282 -33.41 32.07 51.35
CA VAL A 282 -34.28 33.04 50.60
C VAL A 282 -33.46 34.33 50.31
N SER A 283 -33.32 34.86 49.09
CA SER A 283 -34.32 35.15 48.04
C SER A 283 -33.63 35.44 46.68
N ASP A 284 -34.34 35.16 45.59
CA ASP A 284 -34.12 35.57 44.18
C ASP A 284 -34.45 37.09 43.94
N PRO A 285 -34.68 37.59 42.70
CA PRO A 285 -34.00 37.53 41.39
C PRO A 285 -33.83 38.94 40.73
N VAL A 286 -33.56 38.96 39.39
CA VAL A 286 -33.78 40.05 38.40
C VAL A 286 -32.52 40.94 38.19
N SER A 287 -32.00 41.27 37.00
CA SER A 287 -32.58 41.59 35.69
C SER A 287 -31.57 41.48 34.54
N SER A 288 -32.13 41.24 33.36
CA SER A 288 -31.65 41.54 32.00
C SER A 288 -31.19 42.99 31.78
N SER A 289 -30.24 43.21 30.86
CA SER A 289 -30.33 44.24 29.80
C SER A 289 -29.20 44.18 28.77
N SER A 290 -29.62 44.09 27.52
CA SER A 290 -28.91 44.30 26.26
C SER A 290 -28.56 45.78 26.05
N ARG A 291 -27.46 46.09 25.34
CA ARG A 291 -27.42 47.22 24.37
C ARG A 291 -26.19 47.18 23.46
N SER A 292 -26.49 46.97 22.19
CA SER A 292 -25.75 47.38 21.00
C SER A 292 -25.68 48.90 20.88
N TYR A 293 -24.55 49.47 20.45
CA TYR A 293 -24.46 50.66 19.59
C TYR A 293 -23.05 50.81 18.98
N SER A 294 -23.00 50.86 17.66
CA SER A 294 -22.07 51.60 16.79
C SER A 294 -22.99 52.44 15.87
N PRO A 295 -22.61 53.61 15.30
CA PRO A 295 -21.34 53.85 14.58
C PRO A 295 -20.80 55.30 14.65
N GLY A 296 -19.63 55.55 14.04
CA GLY A 296 -19.14 56.92 13.81
C GLY A 296 -17.80 57.02 13.08
N ASN A 297 -17.86 57.23 11.77
CA ASN A 297 -16.75 57.66 10.90
C ASN A 297 -16.16 59.02 11.33
N ARG A 298 -14.83 59.19 11.23
CA ARG A 298 -14.17 60.36 10.59
C ARG A 298 -12.65 60.20 10.48
N THR A 299 -12.22 60.14 9.22
CA THR A 299 -11.02 60.76 8.60
C THR A 299 -10.03 61.51 9.50
N SER A 300 -8.75 61.12 9.48
CA SER A 300 -7.60 61.98 9.09
C SER A 300 -6.26 61.26 9.33
N ASP A 301 -5.53 61.01 8.24
CA ASP A 301 -4.06 60.98 8.20
C ASP A 301 -3.56 62.44 8.26
N PRO A 302 -2.28 62.78 8.60
CA PRO A 302 -1.09 62.00 8.25
C PRO A 302 0.05 61.97 9.31
N THR A 303 1.04 61.12 8.99
CA THR A 303 2.48 61.22 9.36
C THR A 303 2.86 61.10 10.83
N LYS A 304 3.45 59.95 11.19
CA LYS A 304 4.70 59.89 11.96
C LYS A 304 5.34 58.50 11.87
N SER A 305 6.57 58.50 11.37
CA SER A 305 7.55 57.43 11.45
C SER A 305 7.75 57.00 12.91
N GLY A 306 7.36 55.75 13.22
CA GLY A 306 7.63 55.11 14.50
C GLY A 306 8.27 53.75 14.25
N GLN A 307 9.54 53.61 14.63
CA GLN A 307 10.24 52.34 14.75
C GLN A 307 9.46 51.45 15.72
N VAL A 308 8.95 50.31 15.22
CA VAL A 308 8.47 49.21 16.05
C VAL A 308 9.63 48.22 16.16
N SER A 309 10.23 48.19 17.34
CA SER A 309 11.15 47.16 17.77
C SER A 309 10.35 45.93 18.22
N ASP A 310 10.43 44.86 17.44
CA ASP A 310 9.95 43.53 17.84
C ASP A 310 10.88 42.93 18.91
N PRO A 311 10.38 42.51 20.09
CA PRO A 311 11.17 41.79 21.07
C PRO A 311 10.81 40.30 21.03
N VAL A 312 11.16 39.60 19.94
CA VAL A 312 11.06 38.12 19.90
C VAL A 312 12.21 37.54 19.08
N SER A 313 13.46 37.72 19.52
CA SER A 313 14.61 37.07 18.86
C SER A 313 15.78 36.73 19.79
N SER A 314 15.56 36.56 21.10
CA SER A 314 16.68 36.33 22.06
C SER A 314 16.58 35.09 22.94
N SER A 315 15.73 34.09 22.62
CA SER A 315 15.63 32.86 23.45
C SER A 315 15.96 31.54 22.73
N LEU A 316 16.50 31.57 21.51
CA LEU A 316 16.88 30.37 20.75
C LEU A 316 18.39 30.08 20.71
N HIS A 317 19.21 30.82 21.46
CA HIS A 317 20.67 30.61 21.54
C HIS A 317 21.17 30.13 22.91
N GLN A 318 20.28 29.69 23.80
CA GLN A 318 20.65 29.21 25.13
C GLN A 318 20.03 27.85 25.47
N LEU A 319 20.04 26.93 24.51
CA LEU A 319 19.67 25.51 24.71
C LEU A 319 20.40 24.59 23.71
N VAL A 320 21.72 24.79 23.59
CA VAL A 320 22.62 23.69 23.19
C VAL A 320 23.26 23.19 24.47
N GLN A 321 22.45 22.52 25.29
CA GLN A 321 22.99 21.62 26.31
C GLN A 321 23.29 20.30 25.61
N GLU A 322 24.54 19.92 25.71
CA GLU A 322 25.14 18.67 25.28
C GLU A 322 24.24 17.48 25.64
N TYR A 323 23.52 16.97 24.64
CA TYR A 323 22.75 15.74 24.77
C TYR A 323 23.75 14.59 24.85
N GLN A 324 24.08 14.18 26.08
CA GLN A 324 24.73 12.90 26.35
C GLN A 324 23.63 11.83 26.28
N PRO A 325 23.53 11.02 25.21
CA PRO A 325 22.56 9.93 25.18
C PRO A 325 22.86 9.01 26.36
N GLY A 326 21.89 8.92 27.27
CA GLY A 326 21.95 7.98 28.39
C GLY A 326 22.28 6.60 27.86
N ALA A 327 23.28 5.95 28.47
CA ALA A 327 23.78 4.64 28.08
C ALA A 327 22.64 3.61 28.12
N VAL A 328 21.93 3.47 27.01
CA VAL A 328 21.05 2.34 26.79
C VAL A 328 21.99 1.15 26.69
N ASN A 329 21.91 0.27 27.68
CA ASN A 329 22.59 -1.01 27.71
C ASN A 329 21.98 -1.93 26.63
N ARG A 330 22.15 -1.55 25.35
CA ARG A 330 21.99 -2.46 24.23
C ARG A 330 23.20 -3.36 24.33
N SER A 331 23.04 -4.50 24.99
CA SER A 331 23.96 -5.60 24.80
C SER A 331 23.96 -5.90 23.30
N ASP A 332 24.97 -5.38 22.60
CA ASP A 332 25.28 -5.75 21.22
C ASP A 332 25.54 -7.25 21.23
N GLN A 333 24.48 -8.03 21.11
CA GLN A 333 24.58 -9.47 21.00
C GLN A 333 25.22 -9.73 19.65
N ILE A 334 26.55 -9.92 19.67
CA ILE A 334 27.29 -10.37 18.51
C ILE A 334 26.77 -11.78 18.20
N LEU A 335 25.86 -11.85 17.23
CA LEU A 335 25.37 -13.12 16.72
C LEU A 335 26.53 -13.81 16.00
N ARG A 336 26.94 -14.98 16.50
CA ARG A 336 27.88 -15.86 15.81
C ARG A 336 27.09 -16.95 15.11
N VAL A 337 27.27 -17.06 13.80
CA VAL A 337 26.75 -18.17 13.00
C VAL A 337 27.46 -19.44 13.45
N LYS A 338 26.71 -20.39 14.05
CA LYS A 338 27.28 -21.64 14.56
C LYS A 338 27.35 -22.75 13.51
N ASN A 339 26.42 -22.77 12.54
CA ASN A 339 26.30 -23.82 11.53
C ASN A 339 25.99 -23.23 10.15
N GLY A 340 27.02 -22.89 9.37
CA GLY A 340 26.84 -22.44 7.98
C GLY A 340 26.73 -23.61 7.01
N LYS A 341 25.83 -23.52 6.04
CA LYS A 341 25.82 -24.40 4.84
C LYS A 341 26.40 -23.65 3.65
N ASN A 342 27.14 -24.37 2.82
CA ASN A 342 27.71 -23.83 1.59
C ASN A 342 26.78 -24.15 0.41
N TYR A 343 26.57 -23.17 -0.46
CA TYR A 343 25.79 -23.31 -1.69
C TYR A 343 26.65 -22.88 -2.86
N SER A 344 26.71 -23.67 -3.93
CA SER A 344 27.42 -23.24 -5.14
C SER A 344 26.59 -22.19 -5.87
N VAL A 345 27.25 -21.11 -6.27
CA VAL A 345 26.68 -20.04 -7.11
C VAL A 345 27.33 -20.02 -8.50
N GLU A 346 28.15 -21.03 -8.81
CA GLU A 346 28.80 -21.20 -10.10
C GLU A 346 27.80 -21.73 -11.14
N ILE A 347 27.87 -21.21 -12.35
CA ILE A 347 27.11 -21.68 -13.50
C ILE A 347 28.07 -22.11 -14.62
N LEU A 348 27.58 -22.91 -15.57
CA LEU A 348 28.40 -23.52 -16.64
C LEU A 348 29.21 -22.49 -17.46
N ASN A 349 28.74 -21.24 -17.53
CA ASN A 349 29.35 -20.16 -18.32
C ASN A 349 30.15 -19.17 -17.46
N ASP A 350 30.54 -19.54 -16.24
CA ASP A 350 31.49 -18.76 -15.44
C ASP A 350 32.91 -19.09 -15.88
N PHE A 351 33.69 -18.04 -16.19
CA PHE A 351 35.08 -18.17 -16.64
C PHE A 351 36.07 -18.11 -15.48
N ASN A 352 35.65 -17.52 -14.36
CA ASN A 352 36.45 -17.27 -13.19
C ASN A 352 35.75 -17.79 -11.94
N LYS A 353 36.52 -17.98 -10.87
CA LYS A 353 35.97 -18.23 -9.54
C LYS A 353 35.12 -17.04 -9.09
N SER A 354 33.90 -17.32 -8.62
CA SER A 354 32.95 -16.29 -8.22
C SER A 354 33.47 -15.41 -7.09
N ILE A 355 33.32 -14.09 -7.22
CA ILE A 355 33.58 -13.13 -6.13
C ILE A 355 32.33 -12.33 -5.87
N ILE A 356 31.73 -12.56 -4.70
CA ILE A 356 30.51 -11.86 -4.29
C ILE A 356 30.87 -10.53 -3.63
N THR A 357 30.37 -9.43 -4.20
CA THR A 357 30.62 -8.06 -3.70
C THR A 357 29.35 -7.29 -3.35
N GLY A 358 28.18 -7.83 -3.69
CA GLY A 358 26.91 -7.24 -3.32
C GLY A 358 25.83 -8.30 -3.26
N ILE A 359 24.89 -8.10 -2.33
CA ILE A 359 23.73 -8.94 -2.12
C ILE A 359 22.55 -8.04 -1.75
N CYS A 360 21.38 -8.29 -2.34
CA CYS A 360 20.14 -7.68 -1.90
C CYS A 360 19.00 -8.68 -1.96
N CYS A 361 17.94 -8.37 -1.23
CA CYS A 361 16.69 -9.09 -1.29
C CYS A 361 15.61 -8.17 -1.85
N THR A 362 14.80 -8.64 -2.79
CA THR A 362 13.58 -7.95 -3.21
C THR A 362 12.54 -7.97 -2.09
N ALA A 363 11.50 -7.13 -2.19
CA ALA A 363 10.40 -7.16 -1.22
C ALA A 363 9.62 -8.50 -1.23
N THR A 364 9.67 -9.22 -2.34
CA THR A 364 9.05 -10.54 -2.53
C THR A 364 9.91 -11.70 -2.02
N GLY A 365 11.14 -11.42 -1.56
CA GLY A 365 11.99 -12.41 -0.90
C GLY A 365 12.98 -13.11 -1.83
N GLU A 366 13.10 -12.69 -3.10
CA GLU A 366 14.13 -13.21 -3.99
C GLU A 366 15.51 -12.65 -3.63
N LEU A 367 16.50 -13.54 -3.63
CA LEU A 367 17.87 -13.19 -3.29
C LEU A 367 18.69 -12.95 -4.55
N ILE A 368 19.36 -11.81 -4.63
CA ILE A 368 20.13 -11.39 -5.79
C ILE A 368 21.55 -11.11 -5.34
N ILE A 369 22.52 -11.63 -6.09
CA ILE A 369 23.94 -11.48 -5.79
C ILE A 369 24.69 -10.93 -7.00
N ILE A 370 25.73 -10.16 -6.75
CA ILE A 370 26.74 -9.78 -7.73
C ILE A 370 27.83 -10.85 -7.73
N ASP A 371 28.15 -11.37 -8.91
CA ASP A 371 29.39 -12.09 -9.15
C ASP A 371 30.33 -11.21 -9.98
N LYS A 372 31.20 -10.49 -9.26
CA LYS A 372 32.07 -9.46 -9.81
C LYS A 372 33.02 -10.03 -10.88
N ASN A 373 33.69 -11.14 -10.57
CA ASN A 373 34.73 -11.74 -11.43
C ASN A 373 34.19 -12.33 -12.73
N ASN A 374 32.89 -12.64 -12.77
CA ASN A 374 32.22 -13.13 -13.97
C ASN A 374 31.35 -12.06 -14.63
N SER A 375 31.43 -10.80 -14.19
CA SER A 375 30.60 -9.68 -14.67
C SER A 375 29.11 -10.01 -14.73
N LYS A 376 28.59 -10.66 -13.67
CA LYS A 376 27.21 -11.18 -13.63
C LYS A 376 26.45 -10.68 -12.41
N VAL A 377 25.15 -10.51 -12.58
CA VAL A 377 24.19 -10.49 -11.46
C VAL A 377 23.37 -11.77 -11.53
N LYS A 378 23.27 -12.50 -10.42
CA LYS A 378 22.62 -13.82 -10.34
C LYS A 378 21.42 -13.75 -9.40
N LEU A 379 20.32 -14.36 -9.83
CA LEU A 379 19.11 -14.54 -9.05
C LEU A 379 19.12 -15.95 -8.45
N LEU A 380 18.94 -16.03 -7.13
CA LEU A 380 18.87 -17.28 -6.40
C LEU A 380 17.42 -17.61 -6.03
N ASP A 381 17.05 -18.88 -6.11
CA ASP A 381 15.80 -19.37 -5.57
C ASP A 381 15.86 -19.59 -4.05
N GLN A 382 14.75 -20.08 -3.49
CA GLN A 382 14.63 -20.40 -2.06
C GLN A 382 15.55 -21.54 -1.60
N THR A 383 16.11 -22.29 -2.53
CA THR A 383 17.12 -23.33 -2.28
C THR A 383 18.55 -22.84 -2.51
N TYR A 384 18.70 -21.53 -2.75
CA TYR A 384 19.95 -20.83 -3.04
C TYR A 384 20.64 -21.31 -4.32
N LYS A 385 19.88 -21.86 -5.28
CA LYS A 385 20.38 -22.20 -6.61
C LYS A 385 20.20 -21.03 -7.56
N VAL A 386 21.17 -20.82 -8.44
CA VAL A 386 21.08 -19.82 -9.50
C VAL A 386 19.99 -20.21 -10.50
N VAL A 387 18.93 -19.41 -10.60
CA VAL A 387 17.81 -19.63 -11.53
C VAL A 387 17.81 -18.68 -12.72
N ALA A 388 18.44 -17.52 -12.59
CA ALA A 388 18.67 -16.60 -13.70
C ALA A 388 19.95 -15.80 -13.48
N HIS A 389 20.52 -15.28 -14.55
CA HIS A 389 21.63 -14.32 -14.49
C HIS A 389 21.46 -13.23 -15.55
N CYS A 390 22.11 -12.09 -15.31
CA CYS A 390 22.24 -10.99 -16.23
C CYS A 390 23.72 -10.66 -16.39
N ASP A 391 24.20 -10.62 -17.63
CA ASP A 391 25.59 -10.33 -17.96
C ASP A 391 25.82 -8.82 -18.11
N PHE A 392 27.01 -8.37 -17.71
CA PHE A 392 27.49 -6.99 -17.82
C PHE A 392 28.77 -6.95 -18.65
N ALA A 393 28.96 -5.83 -19.37
CA ALA A 393 30.18 -5.59 -20.12
C ALA A 393 31.39 -5.31 -19.20
N SER A 394 31.12 -4.72 -18.03
CA SER A 394 32.12 -4.38 -17.00
C SER A 394 31.73 -5.02 -15.66
N GLU A 395 32.69 -5.05 -14.73
CA GLU A 395 32.52 -5.64 -13.41
C GLU A 395 31.48 -4.85 -12.57
N PRO A 396 30.41 -5.49 -12.07
CA PRO A 396 29.51 -4.86 -11.12
C PRO A 396 30.10 -4.88 -9.70
N TRP A 397 29.83 -3.83 -8.91
CA TRP A 397 30.46 -3.60 -7.61
C TRP A 397 29.50 -3.75 -6.43
N SER A 398 28.41 -2.98 -6.44
CA SER A 398 27.45 -2.92 -5.34
C SER A 398 26.02 -2.87 -5.88
N MET A 399 25.04 -3.24 -5.06
CA MET A 399 23.62 -3.21 -5.44
C MET A 399 22.72 -2.81 -4.28
N CYS A 400 21.54 -2.29 -4.59
CA CYS A 400 20.48 -2.13 -3.62
C CYS A 400 19.10 -2.32 -4.27
N SER A 401 18.12 -2.79 -3.49
CA SER A 401 16.72 -2.86 -3.92
C SER A 401 16.09 -1.48 -3.87
N ILE A 402 15.44 -1.06 -4.94
CA ILE A 402 14.66 0.19 -4.98
C ILE A 402 13.21 -0.08 -4.57
N ASP A 403 12.60 -1.11 -5.17
CA ASP A 403 11.24 -1.54 -4.89
C ASP A 403 11.11 -3.07 -4.92
N SER A 404 9.89 -3.61 -5.04
CA SER A 404 9.63 -5.04 -5.07
C SER A 404 10.23 -5.76 -6.28
N SER A 405 10.50 -5.06 -7.37
CA SER A 405 10.93 -5.63 -8.65
C SER A 405 12.16 -4.93 -9.24
N LEU A 406 12.61 -3.80 -8.70
CA LEU A 406 13.68 -3.01 -9.28
C LEU A 406 14.91 -2.98 -8.37
N VAL A 407 16.07 -3.27 -8.95
CA VAL A 407 17.38 -3.24 -8.30
C VAL A 407 18.28 -2.28 -9.05
N ALA A 408 19.00 -1.41 -8.32
CA ALA A 408 20.07 -0.61 -8.89
C ALA A 408 21.42 -1.28 -8.59
N VAL A 409 22.28 -1.32 -9.61
CA VAL A 409 23.59 -1.98 -9.59
C VAL A 409 24.63 -0.98 -10.06
N THR A 410 25.68 -0.76 -9.28
CA THR A 410 26.84 -0.01 -9.75
C THR A 410 27.69 -0.91 -10.62
N VAL A 411 28.00 -0.43 -11.82
CA VAL A 411 28.74 -1.16 -12.86
C VAL A 411 29.86 -0.26 -13.31
N ASP A 412 31.06 -0.84 -13.41
CA ASP A 412 32.27 -0.04 -13.60
C ASP A 412 32.41 1.04 -12.50
N SER A 413 33.33 1.95 -12.71
CA SER A 413 33.55 3.04 -11.77
C SER A 413 32.45 4.08 -11.87
N ASN A 414 31.67 4.25 -12.94
CA ASN A 414 30.84 5.45 -13.10
C ASN A 414 29.42 5.21 -13.66
N GLU A 415 28.92 3.98 -13.69
CA GLU A 415 27.57 3.70 -14.20
C GLU A 415 26.67 3.07 -13.13
N VAL A 416 25.39 3.41 -13.16
CA VAL A 416 24.34 2.69 -12.42
C VAL A 416 23.35 2.12 -13.41
N HIS A 417 23.22 0.80 -13.40
CA HIS A 417 22.28 0.05 -14.22
C HIS A 417 21.10 -0.39 -13.36
N PHE A 418 19.90 -0.42 -13.95
CA PHE A 418 18.72 -0.93 -13.27
C PHE A 418 18.35 -2.30 -13.82
N ILE A 419 18.03 -3.23 -12.93
CA ILE A 419 17.60 -4.57 -13.27
C ILE A 419 16.20 -4.77 -12.71
N ARG A 420 15.28 -5.19 -13.57
CA ARG A 420 13.94 -5.62 -13.20
C ARG A 420 13.90 -7.13 -12.96
N VAL A 421 13.36 -7.53 -11.83
CA VAL A 421 13.08 -8.90 -11.44
C VAL A 421 11.63 -9.19 -11.80
N SER A 422 11.39 -10.13 -12.70
CA SER A 422 10.03 -10.48 -13.13
C SER A 422 9.96 -11.95 -13.47
N ASN A 423 9.02 -12.66 -12.83
CA ASN A 423 8.75 -14.08 -13.11
C ASN A 423 10.00 -14.97 -13.06
N GLY A 424 10.88 -14.73 -12.09
CA GLY A 424 12.14 -15.48 -11.95
C GLY A 424 13.21 -15.13 -12.99
N LEU A 425 13.05 -14.04 -13.73
CA LEU A 425 14.03 -13.53 -14.69
C LEU A 425 14.64 -12.21 -14.22
N LEU A 426 15.88 -11.97 -14.63
CA LEU A 426 16.56 -10.68 -14.51
C LEU A 426 16.58 -9.97 -15.86
N ILE A 427 15.89 -8.84 -15.95
CA ILE A 427 15.75 -8.05 -17.17
C ILE A 427 16.48 -6.73 -16.96
N LYS A 428 17.58 -6.53 -17.69
CA LYS A 428 18.31 -5.26 -17.67
C LYS A 428 17.45 -4.16 -18.31
N ASP A 429 17.22 -3.07 -17.59
CA ASP A 429 16.51 -1.90 -18.12
C ASP A 429 17.48 -1.05 -18.93
N THR A 430 17.58 -1.33 -20.24
CA THR A 430 18.52 -0.65 -21.14
C THR A 430 18.18 0.82 -21.39
N HIS A 431 16.95 1.25 -21.05
CA HIS A 431 16.52 2.64 -21.22
C HIS A 431 16.84 3.50 -19.99
N ARG A 432 17.13 2.87 -18.86
CA ARG A 432 17.40 3.53 -17.60
C ARG A 432 18.82 3.18 -17.16
N MET A 433 19.74 4.10 -17.41
CA MET A 433 21.13 3.99 -17.01
C MET A 433 21.59 5.37 -16.54
N LEU A 434 22.29 5.43 -15.41
CA LEU A 434 22.85 6.68 -14.90
C LEU A 434 24.34 6.70 -15.21
N ASN A 435 24.75 7.68 -16.01
CA ASN A 435 26.17 7.98 -16.23
C ASN A 435 26.61 9.04 -15.23
N LEU A 436 27.44 8.64 -14.27
CA LEU A 436 27.93 9.48 -13.20
C LEU A 436 29.25 10.15 -13.63
N GLN A 437 29.53 11.30 -13.00
CA GLN A 437 30.78 12.06 -13.22
C GLN A 437 31.84 11.75 -12.13
N HIS A 438 31.63 10.69 -11.35
CA HIS A 438 32.48 10.28 -10.24
C HIS A 438 32.44 8.76 -10.09
N ASN A 439 33.30 8.22 -9.22
CA ASN A 439 33.33 6.78 -9.00
C ASN A 439 32.12 6.29 -8.17
N CYS A 440 31.62 5.07 -8.35
CA CYS A 440 30.45 4.50 -7.66
C CYS A 440 30.77 3.11 -7.11
N LEU A 441 31.36 3.09 -5.91
CA LEU A 441 31.80 1.87 -5.24
C LEU A 441 30.71 1.24 -4.38
N GLY A 442 29.84 2.07 -3.79
CA GLY A 442 28.73 1.62 -2.94
C GLY A 442 27.43 2.35 -3.27
N ILE A 443 26.30 1.65 -3.16
CA ILE A 443 24.96 2.20 -3.40
C ILE A 443 23.99 1.77 -2.30
N ALA A 444 23.09 2.67 -1.92
CA ALA A 444 21.94 2.38 -1.07
C ALA A 444 20.73 3.20 -1.54
N HIS A 445 19.52 2.73 -1.24
CA HIS A 445 18.28 3.41 -1.62
C HIS A 445 17.44 3.71 -0.38
N GLN A 446 16.88 4.92 -0.32
CA GLN A 446 15.87 5.27 0.68
C GLN A 446 15.00 6.43 0.19
N HIS A 447 13.68 6.30 0.39
CA HIS A 447 12.69 7.34 0.08
C HIS A 447 12.81 7.91 -1.35
N GLY A 448 13.02 7.06 -2.36
CA GLY A 448 13.13 7.49 -3.76
C GLY A 448 14.46 8.14 -4.14
N ASN A 449 15.46 8.10 -3.25
CA ASN A 449 16.79 8.61 -3.51
C ASN A 449 17.83 7.49 -3.45
N LEU A 450 18.82 7.61 -4.32
CA LEU A 450 20.02 6.78 -4.36
C LEU A 450 21.15 7.51 -3.66
N TYR A 451 21.69 6.88 -2.64
CA TYR A 451 22.92 7.28 -1.98
C TYR A 451 24.03 6.50 -2.67
N ILE A 452 25.02 7.19 -3.22
CA ILE A 452 26.13 6.59 -3.96
C ILE A 452 27.43 7.13 -3.38
N THR A 453 28.42 6.28 -3.16
CA THR A 453 29.72 6.72 -2.65
C THR A 453 30.87 6.30 -3.55
N ASP A 454 31.86 7.18 -3.68
CA ASP A 454 33.15 6.93 -4.32
C ASP A 454 34.25 6.55 -3.30
N GLY A 455 33.89 6.46 -2.02
CA GLY A 455 34.79 6.20 -0.91
C GLY A 455 35.31 7.42 -0.15
N ASN A 456 35.18 8.62 -0.70
CA ASN A 456 35.55 9.87 -0.03
C ASN A 456 34.36 10.85 0.05
N THR A 457 33.36 10.66 -0.78
CA THR A 457 32.20 11.54 -0.92
C THR A 457 30.94 10.68 -1.00
N LEU A 458 29.87 11.18 -0.40
CA LEU A 458 28.53 10.64 -0.51
C LEU A 458 27.71 11.55 -1.42
N TYR A 459 27.24 10.99 -2.51
CA TYR A 459 26.39 11.64 -3.48
C TYR A 459 24.95 11.17 -3.29
N LEU A 460 24.02 12.11 -3.36
CA LEU A 460 22.59 11.85 -3.29
C LEU A 460 21.99 12.13 -4.66
N TYR A 461 21.45 11.10 -5.30
CA TYR A 461 20.76 11.16 -6.58
C TYR A 461 19.28 10.86 -6.41
N THR A 462 18.42 11.42 -7.26
CA THR A 462 17.11 10.83 -7.48
C THR A 462 17.24 9.54 -8.29
N VAL A 463 16.26 8.63 -8.19
CA VAL A 463 16.23 7.42 -9.03
C VAL A 463 16.25 7.73 -10.53
N ASP A 464 15.78 8.92 -10.95
CA ASP A 464 15.84 9.39 -12.34
C ASP A 464 17.20 10.00 -12.75
N GLY A 465 18.20 9.99 -11.85
CA GLY A 465 19.57 10.41 -12.17
C GLY A 465 19.91 11.86 -11.90
N ARG A 466 19.03 12.63 -11.25
CA ARG A 466 19.33 14.02 -10.88
C ARG A 466 20.17 14.05 -9.61
N LEU A 467 21.38 14.63 -9.66
CA LEU A 467 22.18 14.91 -8.47
C LEU A 467 21.44 15.94 -7.59
N VAL A 468 21.16 15.56 -6.35
CA VAL A 468 20.48 16.38 -5.33
C VAL A 468 21.50 17.05 -4.42
N ARG A 469 22.50 16.29 -3.97
CA ARG A 469 23.48 16.77 -2.99
C ARG A 469 24.78 15.99 -3.08
N GLU A 470 25.88 16.67 -2.77
CA GLU A 470 27.19 16.08 -2.55
C GLU A 470 27.65 16.36 -1.11
N ILE A 471 28.20 15.36 -0.44
CA ILE A 471 28.66 15.45 0.95
C ILE A 471 30.06 14.85 1.04
N ALA A 472 31.07 15.71 1.14
CA ALA A 472 32.45 15.28 1.36
C ALA A 472 32.60 14.64 2.75
N LEU A 473 33.17 13.43 2.81
CA LEU A 473 33.54 12.78 4.07
C LEU A 473 34.91 13.33 4.49
N ARG A 474 35.06 13.70 5.76
CA ARG A 474 36.28 14.38 6.24
C ARG A 474 37.54 13.55 5.95
N ALA A 475 38.57 14.21 5.43
CA ALA A 475 39.88 13.63 5.15
C ALA A 475 40.52 13.12 6.45
N GLY A 476 40.62 11.81 6.58
CA GLY A 476 41.02 11.10 7.81
C GLY A 476 40.22 9.80 7.98
N SER A 477 38.97 9.82 7.52
CA SER A 477 38.10 8.65 7.36
C SER A 477 38.23 8.03 5.96
N ARG A 478 39.47 7.93 5.42
CA ARG A 478 39.67 7.25 4.13
C ARG A 478 39.14 5.83 4.27
N LEU A 479 38.04 5.51 3.58
CA LEU A 479 37.38 4.22 3.66
C LEU A 479 38.23 3.15 2.95
N ARG A 480 39.36 2.75 3.56
CA ARG A 480 40.23 1.69 3.05
C ARG A 480 39.60 0.33 3.38
N GLY A 481 38.76 -0.17 2.47
CA GLY A 481 38.09 -1.47 2.57
C GLY A 481 36.99 -1.60 1.52
N LYS A 482 36.44 -2.81 1.35
CA LYS A 482 35.19 -2.99 0.57
C LYS A 482 34.12 -2.09 1.18
N GLN A 483 33.58 -1.19 0.39
CA GLN A 483 32.60 -0.20 0.83
C GLN A 483 31.21 -0.78 0.60
N GLU A 484 30.58 -1.23 1.67
CA GLU A 484 29.16 -1.49 1.66
C GLU A 484 28.45 -0.38 2.42
N MET A 485 27.35 0.09 1.84
CA MET A 485 26.51 1.11 2.44
C MET A 485 25.17 0.48 2.77
N CYS A 486 24.74 0.64 4.02
CA CYS A 486 23.42 0.22 4.47
C CYS A 486 22.77 1.40 5.19
N LEU A 487 21.48 1.58 4.95
CA LEU A 487 20.68 2.60 5.63
C LEU A 487 19.84 1.89 6.68
N SER A 488 19.92 2.38 7.92
CA SER A 488 19.11 1.87 9.02
C SER A 488 17.87 2.75 9.16
N GLU A 489 16.70 2.15 9.03
CA GLU A 489 15.43 2.82 9.26
C GLU A 489 15.11 2.77 10.76
N THR A 490 15.57 3.78 11.52
CA THR A 490 15.13 3.95 12.90
C THR A 490 13.88 4.83 12.92
N GLN A 491 12.88 4.50 13.74
CA GLN A 491 11.67 5.32 13.98
C GLN A 491 11.95 6.72 14.61
N CYS A 492 13.20 7.18 14.59
CA CYS A 492 13.65 8.46 15.08
C CYS A 492 14.00 9.36 13.87
N PRO A 493 13.56 10.63 13.80
CA PRO A 493 13.72 11.50 12.63
C PRO A 493 15.18 11.92 12.32
N LEU A 494 16.17 11.37 13.03
CA LEU A 494 17.59 11.54 12.72
C LEU A 494 18.06 10.33 11.91
N LEU A 495 18.20 10.51 10.60
CA LEU A 495 18.84 9.55 9.70
C LEU A 495 20.27 9.29 10.19
N GLN A 496 20.53 8.12 10.78
CA GLN A 496 21.89 7.69 11.12
C GLN A 496 22.47 6.88 9.96
N PHE A 497 23.46 7.46 9.28
CA PHE A 497 24.27 6.75 8.30
C PHE A 497 25.29 5.89 9.04
N TYR A 498 25.15 4.57 8.96
CA TYR A 498 26.21 3.66 9.36
C TYR A 498 27.05 3.33 8.12
N ILE A 499 28.09 4.13 7.88
CA ILE A 499 29.13 3.76 6.93
C ILE A 499 30.07 2.82 7.69
N LEU A 500 29.85 1.51 7.54
CA LEU A 500 30.62 0.52 8.27
C LEU A 500 31.98 0.33 7.60
N LEU A 501 33.00 0.79 8.32
CA LEU A 501 34.38 0.88 7.88
C LEU A 501 35.19 -0.32 8.37
N TYR A 502 35.35 -1.33 7.52
CA TYR A 502 36.25 -2.43 7.85
C TYR A 502 37.03 -2.91 6.63
N PRO A 503 38.38 -3.03 6.73
CA PRO A 503 39.14 -3.83 5.79
C PRO A 503 38.81 -5.31 6.06
N PHE A 504 37.83 -5.86 5.32
CA PHE A 504 37.50 -7.26 5.45
C PHE A 504 38.57 -8.12 4.77
N LYS A 505 39.49 -8.67 5.57
CA LYS A 505 40.36 -9.78 5.14
C LYS A 505 39.57 -11.10 5.00
N ASN A 506 38.33 -11.16 5.48
CA ASN A 506 37.51 -12.36 5.44
C ASN A 506 35.99 -12.08 5.51
N ILE A 507 35.18 -12.91 4.83
CA ILE A 507 33.72 -12.74 4.60
C ILE A 507 32.89 -12.73 5.91
N THR A 508 33.40 -13.32 6.99
CA THR A 508 32.74 -13.40 8.30
C THR A 508 32.38 -12.03 8.91
N SER A 509 33.08 -10.98 8.48
CA SER A 509 32.88 -9.62 8.99
C SER A 509 31.89 -8.79 8.15
N LEU A 510 31.64 -9.18 6.89
CA LEU A 510 30.58 -8.63 6.04
C LEU A 510 29.19 -9.04 6.57
N VAL A 511 29.07 -10.26 7.08
CA VAL A 511 27.83 -10.79 7.64
C VAL A 511 27.46 -10.20 8.99
N LYS A 512 28.45 -9.71 9.76
CA LYS A 512 28.16 -8.86 10.92
C LYS A 512 27.42 -7.58 10.52
N MET A 513 27.66 -7.05 9.32
CA MET A 513 27.10 -5.80 8.85
C MET A 513 25.63 -5.95 8.42
N ILE A 514 25.34 -6.95 7.57
CA ILE A 514 23.99 -7.21 7.03
C ILE A 514 23.01 -7.59 8.15
N CYS A 515 23.42 -8.44 9.10
CA CYS A 515 22.59 -8.79 10.25
C CYS A 515 22.33 -7.59 11.17
N THR A 516 23.32 -6.70 11.41
CA THR A 516 23.14 -5.57 12.32
C THR A 516 22.22 -4.49 11.74
N CYS A 517 22.30 -4.20 10.43
CA CYS A 517 21.42 -3.22 9.79
C CYS A 517 19.97 -3.72 9.64
N GLN A 518 19.74 -5.03 9.46
CA GLN A 518 18.38 -5.58 9.30
C GLN A 518 17.69 -5.94 10.63
N ILE A 519 18.44 -6.24 11.70
CA ILE A 519 17.87 -6.45 13.05
C ILE A 519 17.26 -5.16 13.62
N ILE A 520 17.71 -3.98 13.18
CA ILE A 520 17.16 -2.69 13.63
C ILE A 520 15.75 -2.45 13.06
N ASN A 521 15.34 -3.14 11.97
CA ASN A 521 14.02 -2.97 11.33
C ASN A 521 13.15 -4.24 11.46
N ARG A 522 12.79 -4.64 12.68
CA ARG A 522 12.00 -5.86 12.96
C ARG A 522 10.52 -5.80 12.52
N ASN A 523 9.99 -4.65 12.13
CA ASN A 523 8.54 -4.46 11.97
C ASN A 523 8.00 -4.54 10.53
N SER A 524 8.84 -4.82 9.53
CA SER A 524 8.44 -4.85 8.11
C SER A 524 8.99 -6.03 7.31
N VAL A 525 9.71 -6.96 7.95
CA VAL A 525 10.39 -8.06 7.26
C VAL A 525 9.57 -9.36 7.38
N PRO A 526 9.24 -10.06 6.26
CA PRO A 526 8.58 -11.35 6.35
C PRO A 526 9.46 -12.36 7.12
N LEU A 527 8.84 -13.14 8.02
CA LEU A 527 9.49 -14.13 8.90
C LEU A 527 10.48 -15.08 8.18
N LYS A 528 10.30 -15.24 6.85
CA LYS A 528 11.14 -16.01 5.93
C LYS A 528 12.54 -15.42 5.68
N LEU A 529 12.74 -14.10 5.80
CA LEU A 529 14.06 -13.47 5.64
C LEU A 529 14.95 -13.68 6.87
N VAL A 530 14.34 -13.71 8.07
CA VAL A 530 15.04 -14.02 9.33
C VAL A 530 15.62 -15.44 9.28
N THR A 531 14.90 -16.38 8.65
CA THR A 531 15.37 -17.75 8.42
C THR A 531 16.35 -17.86 7.25
N ALA A 532 16.21 -17.04 6.20
CA ALA A 532 17.11 -17.08 5.04
C ALA A 532 18.52 -16.51 5.33
N LEU A 533 18.63 -15.56 6.26
CA LEU A 533 19.90 -14.96 6.70
C LEU A 533 20.72 -15.88 7.62
N GLU A 534 20.11 -16.92 8.19
CA GLU A 534 20.85 -17.96 8.92
C GLU A 534 21.69 -18.85 7.98
N PHE A 535 21.48 -18.81 6.65
CA PHE A 535 21.89 -19.91 5.78
C PHE A 535 22.83 -19.60 4.61
N VAL A 536 23.29 -18.38 4.34
CA VAL A 536 24.10 -18.14 3.11
C VAL A 536 25.53 -17.74 3.41
N PHE A 537 26.48 -18.66 3.19
CA PHE A 537 27.90 -18.34 3.02
C PHE A 537 28.55 -19.20 1.95
N VAL A 538 29.42 -18.58 1.14
CA VAL A 538 30.33 -19.23 0.19
C VAL A 538 31.74 -18.72 0.49
N TYR A 539 32.71 -19.62 0.57
CA TYR A 539 34.12 -19.29 0.76
C TYR A 539 34.92 -19.51 -0.53
N LEU A 540 36.03 -18.80 -0.63
CA LEU A 540 37.19 -19.26 -1.38
C LEU A 540 37.69 -20.60 -0.81
#